data_AF-A0A925FUL9-F1
#
_entry.id   AF-A0A925FUL9-F1
#
_cell.length_a   1.000
_cell.length_b   1.000
_cell.length_c   1.000
_cell.angle_alpha   90.00
_cell.angle_beta   90.00
_cell.angle_gamma   90.00
#
_symmetry.space_group_name_H-M   'P 1'
#
loop_
_entity.id
_entity.type
_entity.pdbx_description
1 polymer ?
#
loop_
_entity_poly.entity_id
_entity_poly.type
_entity_poly.pdbx_seq_one_letter_code
_entity_poly.pdbx_strand_id
1 'polypeptide(L)'
;DLDLFVGAGCIPGRYPTSAGNIILRNNLDKKTGRFDFTDVTSSIAGNVLFKAGMVNDAVWADLNGDGWQDIVLAGDWMPVMIFQSDKGKSFAAVKSLDKTNGFWHKLLAADLDGDGDLDIAAGNLGANTQYRTSVDQPLITYTGDFNDDGKIDPVMTWYTQNISYPFNSRDEMVEQMTFLNKKFIRYADYAKATIKEILSEPQIAAANKLMVYNTKSCLFINNGGSFECKPLPPEAQFSIVNSMLFRDYNGDGKKDLLLAGNFFPFRVQQGRCDAGIGSLLLGDDRGNFSTVARMETGLYVPGDVRDMVELKGIKRNLIVVSRNNDKAQVIGLRQQ
;
A
#
# COMPACT_ATOMS: atom_id res chain seq x y z
N ASP A 1 18.10 19.72 7.97
CA ASP A 1 17.86 19.14 6.64
C ASP A 1 16.94 17.96 6.82
N LEU A 2 16.30 17.47 5.76
CA LEU A 2 15.36 16.34 5.89
C LEU A 2 16.14 15.05 6.18
N ASP A 3 15.67 14.29 7.18
CA ASP A 3 16.22 12.98 7.53
C ASP A 3 15.75 11.92 6.54
N LEU A 4 16.48 10.80 6.46
CA LEU A 4 16.16 9.70 5.55
C LEU A 4 15.34 8.65 6.30
N PHE A 5 14.10 8.41 5.85
CA PHE A 5 13.34 7.24 6.25
C PHE A 5 13.65 6.06 5.33
N VAL A 6 13.87 4.88 5.91
CA VAL A 6 14.07 3.62 5.17
C VAL A 6 13.00 2.63 5.62
N GLY A 7 12.04 2.39 4.73
CA GLY A 7 11.02 1.35 4.90
C GLY A 7 11.57 -0.04 4.62
N ALA A 8 11.08 -1.03 5.34
CA ALA A 8 11.45 -2.43 5.16
C ALA A 8 10.27 -3.25 4.65
N GLY A 9 10.54 -4.05 3.62
CA GLY A 9 9.66 -5.12 3.16
C GLY A 9 9.81 -6.40 3.98
N CYS A 10 9.32 -7.52 3.42
CA CYS A 10 9.40 -8.83 4.05
C CYS A 10 10.84 -9.36 4.15
N ILE A 11 11.15 -10.08 5.22
CA ILE A 11 12.38 -10.88 5.33
C ILE A 11 12.23 -12.11 4.41
N PRO A 12 13.20 -12.35 3.49
CA PRO A 12 13.17 -13.52 2.62
C PRO A 12 12.99 -14.83 3.39
N GLY A 13 12.03 -15.64 2.97
CA GLY A 13 11.71 -16.92 3.61
C GLY A 13 10.96 -16.84 4.94
N ARG A 14 10.57 -15.64 5.40
CA ARG A 14 9.85 -15.42 6.67
C ARG A 14 8.60 -14.55 6.53
N TYR A 15 7.96 -14.56 5.35
CA TYR A 15 6.73 -13.81 5.12
C TYR A 15 5.66 -14.15 6.16
N PRO A 16 4.91 -13.17 6.70
CA PRO A 16 4.91 -11.72 6.44
C PRO A 16 5.73 -10.90 7.46
N THR A 17 6.86 -11.42 7.94
CA THR A 17 7.72 -10.71 8.91
C THR A 17 8.52 -9.60 8.22
N SER A 18 8.43 -8.37 8.71
CA SER A 18 9.23 -7.22 8.24
C SER A 18 10.63 -7.19 8.88
N ALA A 19 11.62 -6.67 8.14
CA ALA A 19 12.97 -6.44 8.66
C ALA A 19 13.07 -5.22 9.61
N GLY A 20 12.03 -4.39 9.62
CA GLY A 20 11.88 -3.23 10.49
C GLY A 20 12.30 -1.91 9.83
N ASN A 21 11.53 -0.86 10.11
CA ASN A 21 11.69 0.46 9.50
C ASN A 21 12.60 1.35 10.34
N ILE A 22 13.39 2.22 9.71
CA ILE A 22 14.34 3.08 10.42
C ILE A 22 14.33 4.53 9.94
N ILE A 23 14.72 5.43 10.84
CA ILE A 23 15.01 6.84 10.55
C ILE A 23 16.50 7.07 10.72
N LEU A 24 17.13 7.52 9.65
CA LEU A 24 18.53 7.88 9.58
C LEU A 24 18.66 9.41 9.58
N ARG A 25 19.19 9.95 10.68
CA ARG A 25 19.48 11.39 10.77
C ARG A 25 20.58 11.76 9.78
N ASN A 26 20.33 12.79 8.98
CA ASN A 26 21.32 13.32 8.05
C ASN A 26 22.23 14.34 8.75
N ASN A 27 23.48 13.98 9.02
CA ASN A 27 24.45 14.89 9.66
C ASN A 27 25.30 15.64 8.63
N LEU A 28 24.66 16.33 7.68
CA LEU A 28 25.34 17.19 6.72
C LEU A 28 26.02 18.37 7.42
N ASP A 29 27.34 18.45 7.34
CA ASP A 29 28.09 19.66 7.64
C ASP A 29 28.02 20.61 6.45
N LYS A 30 27.20 21.67 6.60
CA LYS A 30 26.98 22.68 5.56
C LYS A 30 28.23 23.48 5.17
N LYS A 31 29.27 23.50 6.01
CA LYS A 31 30.52 24.21 5.70
C LYS A 31 31.46 23.38 4.84
N THR A 32 31.54 22.08 5.12
CA THR A 32 32.48 21.18 4.44
C THR A 32 31.82 20.34 3.34
N GLY A 33 30.49 20.26 3.34
CA GLY A 33 29.71 19.39 2.46
C GLY A 33 29.82 17.90 2.81
N ARG A 34 30.47 17.54 3.93
CA ARG A 34 30.54 16.15 4.40
C ARG A 34 29.22 15.75 5.03
N PHE A 35 28.77 14.53 4.75
CA PHE A 35 27.57 13.97 5.36
C PHE A 35 27.83 12.54 5.80
N ASP A 36 27.16 12.14 6.88
CA ASP A 36 26.96 10.76 7.27
C ASP A 36 25.53 10.58 7.80
N PHE A 37 25.16 9.33 8.07
CA PHE A 37 23.85 8.98 8.58
C PHE A 37 23.97 8.27 9.92
N THR A 38 23.13 8.65 10.88
CA THR A 38 23.02 7.99 12.18
C THR A 38 21.63 7.41 12.35
N ASP A 39 21.53 6.12 12.66
CA ASP A 39 20.25 5.51 13.05
C ASP A 39 19.80 6.08 14.40
N VAL A 40 18.70 6.82 14.37
CA VAL A 40 18.09 7.47 15.54
C VAL A 40 16.72 6.85 15.87
N THR A 41 16.33 5.77 15.20
CA THR A 41 14.99 5.19 15.27
C THR A 41 14.54 4.94 16.71
N SER A 42 15.37 4.25 17.50
CA SER A 42 15.04 3.89 18.88
C SER A 42 14.86 5.10 19.79
N SER A 43 15.58 6.20 19.54
CA SER A 43 15.53 7.39 20.41
C SER A 43 14.38 8.33 20.07
N ILE A 44 13.96 8.38 18.81
CA ILE A 44 12.92 9.34 18.37
C ILE A 44 11.57 8.70 18.07
N ALA A 45 11.50 7.44 17.64
CA ALA A 45 10.25 6.80 17.23
C ALA A 45 9.99 5.45 17.93
N GLY A 46 11.03 4.89 18.56
CA GLY A 46 10.95 3.65 19.33
C GLY A 46 10.51 2.43 18.52
N ASN A 47 10.02 1.41 19.22
CA ASN A 47 9.62 0.14 18.60
C ASN A 47 8.36 0.23 17.75
N VAL A 48 7.52 1.27 17.92
CA VAL A 48 6.25 1.37 17.19
C VAL A 48 6.51 1.59 15.70
N LEU A 49 7.41 2.52 15.35
CA LEU A 49 7.80 2.74 13.96
C LEU A 49 8.62 1.58 13.40
N PHE A 50 9.56 1.07 14.18
CA PHE A 50 10.37 -0.09 13.77
C PHE A 50 9.50 -1.28 13.38
N LYS A 51 8.40 -1.52 14.11
CA LYS A 51 7.45 -2.63 13.86
C LYS A 51 6.20 -2.22 13.07
N ALA A 52 6.20 -1.08 12.38
CA ALA A 52 5.01 -0.56 11.71
C ALA A 52 4.46 -1.47 10.59
N GLY A 53 5.26 -2.37 10.03
CA GLY A 53 4.81 -3.34 9.03
C GLY A 53 5.79 -3.52 7.87
N MET A 54 5.31 -4.11 6.78
CA MET A 54 6.04 -4.25 5.52
C MET A 54 5.74 -3.03 4.64
N VAL A 55 6.57 -2.00 4.76
CA VAL A 55 6.34 -0.70 4.12
C VAL A 55 6.69 -0.78 2.64
N ASN A 56 5.75 -0.36 1.80
CA ASN A 56 5.91 -0.22 0.36
C ASN A 56 6.16 1.24 -0.04
N ASP A 57 5.59 2.21 0.69
CA ASP A 57 5.77 3.63 0.42
C ASP A 57 5.67 4.48 1.69
N ALA A 58 6.32 5.64 1.64
CA ALA A 58 6.32 6.62 2.72
C ALA A 58 6.41 8.05 2.18
N VAL A 59 5.66 8.96 2.80
CA VAL A 59 5.75 10.40 2.48
C VAL A 59 5.94 11.22 3.74
N TRP A 60 6.74 12.27 3.60
CA TRP A 60 6.84 13.34 4.59
C TRP A 60 5.77 14.39 4.30
N ALA A 61 4.96 14.75 5.29
CA ALA A 61 3.91 15.75 5.13
C ALA A 61 3.64 16.47 6.46
N ASP A 62 3.39 17.78 6.42
CA ASP A 62 2.96 18.57 7.58
C ASP A 62 1.44 18.49 7.71
N LEU A 63 0.93 17.39 8.29
CA LEU A 63 -0.51 17.08 8.31
C LEU A 63 -1.28 17.91 9.35
N ASN A 64 -0.60 18.46 10.35
CA ASN A 64 -1.19 19.30 11.38
C ASN A 64 -0.90 20.81 11.20
N GLY A 65 -0.17 21.19 10.16
CA GLY A 65 0.14 22.58 9.81
C GLY A 65 1.04 23.29 10.81
N ASP A 66 1.86 22.57 11.58
CA ASP A 66 2.72 23.15 12.61
C ASP A 66 4.13 23.53 12.10
N GLY A 67 4.39 23.30 10.81
CA GLY A 67 5.64 23.56 10.13
C GLY A 67 6.64 22.40 10.21
N TRP A 68 6.31 21.29 10.86
CA TRP A 68 7.15 20.10 10.97
C TRP A 68 6.59 18.94 10.16
N GLN A 69 7.49 18.15 9.58
CA GLN A 69 7.09 17.02 8.75
C GLN A 69 6.76 15.80 9.62
N ASP A 70 5.58 15.26 9.42
CA ASP A 70 5.14 13.95 9.90
C ASP A 70 5.53 12.87 8.89
N ILE A 71 5.50 11.61 9.32
CA ILE A 71 5.73 10.45 8.43
C ILE A 71 4.40 9.73 8.22
N VAL A 72 4.01 9.55 6.96
CA VAL A 72 2.89 8.68 6.57
C VAL A 72 3.45 7.42 5.94
N LEU A 73 3.00 6.25 6.41
CA LEU A 73 3.45 4.94 5.93
C LEU A 73 2.30 4.15 5.30
N ALA A 74 2.62 3.47 4.21
CA ALA A 74 1.76 2.54 3.50
C ALA A 74 2.50 1.22 3.26
N GLY A 75 1.79 0.11 3.37
CA GLY A 75 2.38 -1.19 3.13
C GLY A 75 1.39 -2.33 3.11
N ASP A 76 1.93 -3.54 3.08
CA ASP A 76 1.17 -4.78 3.08
C ASP A 76 0.68 -5.14 4.49
N TRP A 77 -0.58 -5.56 4.59
CA TRP A 77 -1.23 -6.02 5.82
C TRP A 77 -1.36 -4.98 6.94
N MET A 78 -1.01 -3.73 6.68
CA MET A 78 -1.01 -2.65 7.65
C MET A 78 -2.03 -1.57 7.28
N PRO A 79 -2.56 -0.82 8.26
CA PRO A 79 -3.32 0.39 7.95
C PRO A 79 -2.38 1.44 7.31
N VAL A 80 -2.96 2.48 6.74
CA VAL A 80 -2.17 3.71 6.54
C VAL A 80 -1.86 4.26 7.93
N MET A 81 -0.58 4.46 8.22
CA MET A 81 -0.11 4.88 9.55
C MET A 81 0.46 6.29 9.48
N ILE A 82 0.14 7.11 10.47
CA ILE A 82 0.69 8.46 10.61
C ILE A 82 1.53 8.50 11.88
N PHE A 83 2.75 9.01 11.76
CA PHE A 83 3.66 9.28 12.86
C PHE A 83 3.88 10.78 12.92
N GLN A 84 3.21 11.42 13.87
CA GLN A 84 3.27 12.86 14.06
C GLN A 84 4.57 13.25 14.77
N SER A 85 5.22 14.29 14.27
CA SER A 85 6.46 14.84 14.80
C SER A 85 6.20 15.80 15.97
N ASP A 86 6.87 15.59 17.11
CA ASP A 86 7.05 16.64 18.12
C ASP A 86 8.26 17.50 17.74
N LYS A 87 8.06 18.40 16.79
CA LYS A 87 9.05 19.39 16.36
C LYS A 87 10.43 18.80 16.02
N GLY A 88 10.44 17.64 15.35
CA GLY A 88 11.64 16.89 14.96
C GLY A 88 12.37 16.18 16.11
N LYS A 89 11.85 16.22 17.34
CA LYS A 89 12.48 15.58 18.51
C LYS A 89 12.07 14.13 18.66
N SER A 90 10.80 13.84 18.42
CA SER A 90 10.22 12.50 18.52
C SER A 90 9.05 12.34 17.56
N PHE A 91 8.65 11.10 17.32
CA PHE A 91 7.52 10.70 16.49
C PHE A 91 6.57 9.85 17.31
N ALA A 92 5.28 10.18 17.28
CA ALA A 92 4.22 9.45 17.94
C ALA A 92 3.19 8.95 16.93
N ALA A 93 2.80 7.69 17.03
CA ALA A 93 1.76 7.12 16.16
C ALA A 93 0.39 7.74 16.47
N VAL A 94 -0.28 8.25 15.44
CA VAL A 94 -1.65 8.76 15.51
C VAL A 94 -2.62 7.60 15.28
N LYS A 95 -3.63 7.49 16.13
CA LYS A 95 -4.68 6.46 16.03
C LYS A 95 -5.94 7.03 15.36
N SER A 96 -5.85 7.34 14.08
CA SER A 96 -6.96 7.92 13.30
C SER A 96 -7.44 7.03 12.15
N LEU A 97 -6.67 6.01 11.78
CA LEU A 97 -6.88 5.19 10.57
C LEU A 97 -7.03 3.69 10.90
N ASP A 98 -7.63 3.39 12.04
CA ASP A 98 -7.89 2.02 12.48
C ASP A 98 -8.74 1.26 11.45
N LYS A 99 -8.46 -0.04 11.28
CA LYS A 99 -9.14 -0.93 10.33
C LYS A 99 -9.09 -0.47 8.86
N THR A 100 -8.11 0.35 8.50
CA THR A 100 -7.80 0.66 7.10
C THR A 100 -6.79 -0.33 6.51
N ASN A 101 -6.51 -1.45 7.18
CA ASN A 101 -5.50 -2.40 6.71
C ASN A 101 -5.76 -2.84 5.27
N GLY A 102 -4.71 -2.76 4.46
CA GLY A 102 -4.75 -2.99 3.02
C GLY A 102 -3.44 -3.56 2.48
N PHE A 103 -3.34 -3.55 1.15
CA PHE A 103 -2.10 -3.78 0.43
C PHE A 103 -1.74 -2.45 -0.23
N TRP A 104 -1.30 -1.49 0.60
CA TRP A 104 -1.06 -0.13 0.15
C TRP A 104 0.29 -0.03 -0.54
N HIS A 105 0.34 0.61 -1.71
CA HIS A 105 1.51 0.64 -2.60
C HIS A 105 1.99 2.05 -2.94
N LYS A 106 1.15 3.07 -2.79
CA LYS A 106 1.53 4.46 -3.10
C LYS A 106 0.81 5.42 -2.18
N LEU A 107 1.50 6.48 -1.78
CA LEU A 107 0.96 7.62 -1.05
C LEU A 107 1.22 8.90 -1.84
N LEU A 108 0.29 9.83 -1.72
CA LEU A 108 0.42 11.22 -2.13
C LEU A 108 -0.25 12.08 -1.08
N ALA A 109 0.49 13.01 -0.47
CA ALA A 109 -0.05 13.99 0.47
C ALA A 109 -0.19 15.34 -0.23
N ALA A 110 -1.40 15.90 -0.21
CA ALA A 110 -1.75 17.17 -0.84
C ALA A 110 -3.08 17.66 -0.28
N ASP A 111 -3.38 18.95 -0.44
CA ASP A 111 -4.72 19.51 -0.25
C ASP A 111 -5.61 19.01 -1.41
N LEU A 112 -6.44 18.00 -1.18
CA LEU A 112 -7.26 17.33 -2.20
C LEU A 112 -8.71 17.84 -2.22
N ASP A 113 -9.14 18.53 -1.16
CA ASP A 113 -10.48 19.11 -1.06
C ASP A 113 -10.51 20.65 -0.96
N GLY A 114 -9.36 21.29 -1.08
CA GLY A 114 -9.22 22.74 -1.22
C GLY A 114 -9.43 23.53 0.07
N ASP A 115 -9.40 22.87 1.23
CA ASP A 115 -9.66 23.52 2.53
C ASP A 115 -8.38 24.08 3.19
N GLY A 116 -7.21 23.72 2.65
CA GLY A 116 -5.90 24.21 3.06
C GLY A 116 -5.15 23.32 4.05
N ASP A 117 -5.73 22.22 4.53
CA ASP A 117 -5.00 21.15 5.21
C ASP A 117 -4.54 20.06 4.21
N LEU A 118 -3.62 19.19 4.64
CA LEU A 118 -3.11 18.12 3.78
C LEU A 118 -3.90 16.84 3.99
N ASP A 119 -4.47 16.33 2.91
CA ASP A 119 -5.08 15.01 2.78
C ASP A 119 -4.08 13.94 2.31
N ILE A 120 -4.53 12.69 2.26
CA ILE A 120 -3.75 11.56 1.74
C ILE A 120 -4.53 10.82 0.65
N ALA A 121 -4.00 10.77 -0.57
CA ALA A 121 -4.41 9.79 -1.57
C ALA A 121 -3.54 8.53 -1.43
N ALA A 122 -4.18 7.36 -1.35
CA ALA A 122 -3.50 6.09 -1.15
C ALA A 122 -3.89 5.05 -2.21
N GLY A 123 -2.88 4.57 -2.93
CA GLY A 123 -2.98 3.50 -3.91
C GLY A 123 -2.96 2.15 -3.23
N ASN A 124 -3.92 1.29 -3.54
CA ASN A 124 -4.06 -0.05 -2.98
C ASN A 124 -4.11 -1.09 -4.11
N LEU A 125 -4.33 -2.36 -3.77
CA LEU A 125 -4.50 -3.49 -4.68
C LEU A 125 -5.62 -3.30 -5.72
N GLY A 126 -6.66 -2.55 -5.37
CA GLY A 126 -7.89 -2.42 -6.16
C GLY A 126 -8.90 -3.53 -5.88
N ALA A 127 -10.13 -3.32 -6.37
CA ALA A 127 -11.25 -4.23 -6.18
C ALA A 127 -11.38 -5.30 -7.27
N ASN A 128 -10.61 -5.18 -8.36
CA ASN A 128 -10.61 -6.12 -9.48
C ASN A 128 -9.64 -7.29 -9.28
N THR A 129 -9.72 -7.92 -8.11
CA THR A 129 -8.98 -9.15 -7.79
C THR A 129 -9.95 -10.22 -7.34
N GLN A 130 -9.46 -11.42 -7.01
CA GLN A 130 -10.31 -12.45 -6.42
C GLN A 130 -10.68 -12.11 -4.96
N TYR A 131 -9.90 -11.28 -4.27
CA TYR A 131 -10.13 -11.01 -2.86
C TYR A 131 -11.41 -10.19 -2.63
N ARG A 132 -12.16 -10.58 -1.62
CA ARG A 132 -13.34 -9.86 -1.14
C ARG A 132 -13.11 -9.58 0.33
N THR A 133 -13.09 -8.32 0.70
CA THR A 133 -12.78 -7.87 2.06
C THR A 133 -13.78 -6.83 2.52
N SER A 134 -14.06 -6.83 3.81
CA SER A 134 -14.77 -5.77 4.50
C SER A 134 -14.32 -5.75 5.96
N VAL A 135 -14.82 -4.78 6.74
CA VAL A 135 -14.60 -4.74 8.18
C VAL A 135 -15.11 -6.00 8.88
N ASP A 136 -16.26 -6.53 8.45
CA ASP A 136 -16.89 -7.71 9.06
C ASP A 136 -16.32 -9.03 8.51
N GLN A 137 -15.76 -8.99 7.30
CA GLN A 137 -15.20 -10.14 6.60
C GLN A 137 -13.81 -9.79 6.04
N PRO A 138 -12.79 -9.63 6.89
CA PRO A 138 -11.45 -9.35 6.43
C PRO A 138 -10.80 -10.56 5.76
N LEU A 139 -9.81 -10.29 4.92
CA LEU A 139 -8.79 -11.28 4.61
C LEU A 139 -7.90 -11.44 5.83
N ILE A 140 -7.59 -12.68 6.22
CA ILE A 140 -6.83 -12.98 7.43
C ILE A 140 -5.66 -13.88 7.08
N THR A 141 -4.44 -13.53 7.49
CA THR A 141 -3.32 -14.46 7.49
C THR A 141 -2.96 -14.86 8.91
N TYR A 142 -3.03 -16.16 9.19
CA TYR A 142 -2.54 -16.79 10.41
C TYR A 142 -1.08 -17.20 10.19
N THR A 143 -0.19 -16.83 11.10
CA THR A 143 1.24 -17.11 10.96
C THR A 143 1.77 -17.72 12.25
N GLY A 144 2.48 -18.83 12.11
CA GLY A 144 3.17 -19.53 13.19
C GLY A 144 4.08 -20.60 12.60
N ASP A 145 4.87 -21.24 13.44
CA ASP A 145 5.53 -22.51 13.08
C ASP A 145 4.56 -23.63 13.48
N PHE A 146 3.76 -24.12 12.54
CA PHE A 146 2.64 -25.02 12.85
C PHE A 146 3.01 -26.49 12.74
N ASN A 147 4.19 -26.79 12.17
CA ASN A 147 4.73 -28.14 12.04
C ASN A 147 6.04 -28.35 12.83
N ASP A 148 6.48 -27.35 13.60
CA ASP A 148 7.70 -27.31 14.42
C ASP A 148 9.00 -27.51 13.60
N ASP A 149 9.05 -26.99 12.37
CA ASP A 149 10.21 -27.10 11.47
C ASP A 149 11.13 -25.86 11.47
N GLY A 150 10.81 -24.85 12.27
CA GLY A 150 11.55 -23.59 12.41
C GLY A 150 11.20 -22.52 11.37
N LYS A 151 10.27 -22.80 10.45
CA LYS A 151 9.78 -21.84 9.45
C LYS A 151 8.46 -21.23 9.86
N ILE A 152 8.12 -20.11 9.22
CA ILE A 152 6.81 -19.49 9.40
C ILE A 152 5.89 -20.03 8.31
N ASP A 153 4.75 -20.57 8.73
CA ASP A 153 3.67 -21.08 7.91
C ASP A 153 2.53 -20.06 7.80
N PRO A 154 2.47 -19.23 6.74
CA PRO A 154 1.36 -18.33 6.52
C PRO A 154 0.15 -19.07 5.93
N VAL A 155 -0.96 -19.08 6.68
CA VAL A 155 -2.24 -19.60 6.23
C VAL A 155 -3.19 -18.44 5.99
N MET A 156 -3.39 -18.09 4.72
CA MET A 156 -4.29 -17.00 4.34
C MET A 156 -5.71 -17.54 4.19
N THR A 157 -6.69 -16.79 4.67
CA THR A 157 -8.11 -17.15 4.63
C THR A 157 -8.94 -15.95 4.21
N TRP A 158 -10.06 -16.22 3.55
CA TRP A 158 -11.03 -15.23 3.11
C TRP A 158 -12.46 -15.73 3.32
N TYR A 159 -13.42 -14.82 3.30
CA TYR A 159 -14.81 -15.18 3.45
C TYR A 159 -15.45 -15.47 2.08
N THR A 160 -16.13 -16.60 1.99
CA THR A 160 -17.10 -16.89 0.92
C THR A 160 -18.40 -17.36 1.56
N GLN A 161 -19.54 -16.81 1.15
CA GLN A 161 -20.84 -17.13 1.73
C GLN A 161 -20.84 -17.08 3.28
N ASN A 162 -20.16 -16.07 3.84
CA ASN A 162 -20.00 -15.83 5.29
C ASN A 162 -19.15 -16.86 6.07
N ILE A 163 -18.48 -17.78 5.39
CA ILE A 163 -17.58 -18.75 6.02
C ILE A 163 -16.14 -18.45 5.58
N SER A 164 -15.22 -18.42 6.54
CA SER A 164 -13.80 -18.19 6.28
C SER A 164 -13.12 -19.50 5.87
N TYR A 165 -12.64 -19.55 4.63
CA TYR A 165 -11.92 -20.68 4.06
C TYR A 165 -10.47 -20.30 3.74
N PRO A 166 -9.55 -21.27 3.76
CA PRO A 166 -8.20 -21.12 3.24
C PRO A 166 -8.24 -20.63 1.79
N PHE A 167 -7.43 -19.62 1.52
CA PHE A 167 -7.17 -19.15 0.17
C PHE A 167 -6.15 -20.06 -0.54
N ASN A 168 -5.13 -20.50 0.20
CA ASN A 168 -4.09 -21.40 -0.30
C ASN A 168 -4.71 -22.68 -0.84
N SER A 169 -4.13 -23.23 -1.92
CA SER A 169 -4.53 -24.54 -2.42
C SER A 169 -4.09 -25.64 -1.45
N ARG A 170 -4.71 -26.83 -1.57
CA ARG A 170 -4.28 -28.02 -0.82
C ARG A 170 -2.79 -28.29 -1.00
N ASP A 171 -2.28 -28.15 -2.22
CA ASP A 171 -0.92 -28.52 -2.56
C ASP A 171 0.08 -27.54 -1.95
N GLU A 172 -0.21 -26.23 -2.02
CA GLU A 172 0.59 -25.21 -1.32
C GLU A 172 0.62 -25.45 0.19
N MET A 173 -0.53 -25.80 0.79
CA MET A 173 -0.60 -26.07 2.22
C MET A 173 0.17 -27.32 2.61
N VAL A 174 0.17 -28.36 1.77
CA VAL A 174 0.89 -29.61 2.01
C VAL A 174 2.41 -29.42 1.84
N GLU A 175 2.84 -28.60 0.88
CA GLU A 175 4.24 -28.25 0.69
C GLU A 175 4.83 -27.55 1.93
N GLN A 176 4.02 -26.74 2.61
CA GLN A 176 4.39 -26.08 3.87
C GLN A 176 4.23 -27.03 5.07
N MET A 177 3.08 -27.68 5.20
CA MET A 177 2.71 -28.52 6.34
C MET A 177 2.40 -29.95 5.89
N THR A 178 3.45 -30.76 5.79
CA THR A 178 3.37 -32.13 5.22
C THR A 178 2.40 -33.07 5.97
N PHE A 179 2.11 -32.83 7.25
CA PHE A 179 1.14 -33.60 8.02
C PHE A 179 -0.28 -33.51 7.44
N LEU A 180 -0.60 -32.45 6.69
CA LEU A 180 -1.89 -32.26 6.03
C LEU A 180 -2.17 -33.29 4.93
N ASN A 181 -1.15 -33.95 4.37
CA ASN A 181 -1.33 -35.02 3.38
C ASN A 181 -2.17 -36.18 3.92
N LYS A 182 -1.98 -36.53 5.20
CA LYS A 182 -2.73 -37.61 5.84
C LYS A 182 -4.15 -37.16 6.25
N LYS A 183 -4.32 -35.86 6.52
CA LYS A 183 -5.59 -35.28 6.96
C LYS A 183 -6.55 -35.03 5.79
N PHE A 184 -6.03 -34.55 4.68
CA PHE A 184 -6.79 -34.22 3.47
C PHE A 184 -6.28 -35.07 2.30
N ILE A 185 -6.71 -36.32 2.22
CA ILE A 185 -6.29 -37.22 1.12
C ILE A 185 -6.91 -36.76 -0.21
N ARG A 186 -8.17 -36.32 -0.19
CA ARG A 186 -8.88 -35.86 -1.39
C ARG A 186 -9.04 -34.34 -1.37
N TYR A 187 -8.93 -33.71 -2.54
CA TYR A 187 -9.19 -32.28 -2.70
C TYR A 187 -10.60 -31.87 -2.25
N ALA A 188 -11.60 -32.73 -2.44
CA ALA A 188 -12.97 -32.45 -2.01
C ALA A 188 -13.12 -32.31 -0.49
N ASP A 189 -12.24 -32.95 0.29
CA ASP A 189 -12.22 -32.84 1.75
C ASP A 189 -11.56 -31.52 2.18
N TYR A 190 -10.48 -31.13 1.50
CA TYR A 190 -9.81 -29.84 1.71
C TYR A 190 -10.69 -28.66 1.31
N ALA A 191 -11.44 -28.76 0.21
CA ALA A 191 -12.31 -27.68 -0.30
C ALA A 191 -13.42 -27.25 0.69
N LYS A 192 -13.69 -28.06 1.72
CA LYS A 192 -14.66 -27.77 2.78
C LYS A 192 -14.01 -27.38 4.11
N ALA A 193 -12.69 -27.47 4.21
CA ALA A 193 -11.95 -27.22 5.44
C ALA A 193 -11.88 -25.73 5.75
N THR A 194 -12.20 -25.34 6.98
CA THR A 194 -11.92 -24.00 7.50
C THR A 194 -10.59 -24.01 8.25
N ILE A 195 -10.20 -22.86 8.80
CA ILE A 195 -8.98 -22.77 9.62
C ILE A 195 -8.98 -23.75 10.80
N LYS A 196 -10.15 -24.08 11.36
CA LYS A 196 -10.31 -25.03 12.48
C LYS A 196 -10.05 -26.48 12.08
N GLU A 197 -10.31 -26.83 10.82
CA GLU A 197 -9.95 -28.13 10.28
C GLU A 197 -8.48 -28.18 9.84
N ILE A 198 -7.78 -27.05 9.70
CA ILE A 198 -6.35 -27.05 9.36
C ILE A 198 -5.49 -27.04 10.62
N LEU A 199 -5.74 -26.07 11.51
CA LEU A 199 -4.96 -25.81 12.71
C LEU A 199 -5.75 -26.18 13.97
N SER A 200 -5.05 -26.59 15.02
CA SER A 200 -5.66 -26.79 16.34
C SER A 200 -6.03 -25.47 17.01
N GLU A 201 -6.97 -25.49 17.96
CA GLU A 201 -7.36 -24.28 18.70
C GLU A 201 -6.17 -23.59 19.41
N PRO A 202 -5.23 -24.32 20.06
CA PRO A 202 -4.02 -23.69 20.62
C PRO A 202 -3.16 -23.01 19.56
N GLN A 203 -3.00 -23.62 18.37
CA GLN A 203 -2.25 -23.00 17.27
C GLN A 203 -2.94 -21.73 16.77
N ILE A 204 -4.27 -21.74 16.61
CA ILE A 204 -5.03 -20.56 16.18
C ILE A 204 -4.97 -19.43 17.23
N ALA A 205 -4.95 -19.77 18.51
CA ALA A 205 -4.84 -18.81 19.60
C ALA A 205 -3.43 -18.20 19.69
N ALA A 206 -2.38 -18.99 19.46
CA ALA A 206 -0.99 -18.54 19.49
C ALA A 206 -0.52 -17.87 18.19
N ALA A 207 -1.23 -18.10 17.07
CA ALA A 207 -0.87 -17.54 15.78
C ALA A 207 -0.89 -16.00 15.81
N ASN A 208 0.16 -15.40 15.25
CA ASN A 208 0.08 -14.00 14.87
C ASN A 208 -0.90 -13.84 13.70
N LYS A 209 -1.70 -12.76 13.73
CA LYS A 209 -2.78 -12.53 12.76
C LYS A 209 -2.62 -11.17 12.13
N LEU A 210 -2.59 -11.18 10.81
CA LEU A 210 -2.66 -9.98 9.99
C LEU A 210 -4.00 -9.94 9.28
N MET A 211 -4.58 -8.74 9.20
CA MET A 211 -5.91 -8.53 8.63
C MET A 211 -5.82 -7.53 7.48
N VAL A 212 -6.62 -7.72 6.43
CA VAL A 212 -6.90 -6.70 5.43
C VAL A 212 -8.41 -6.50 5.36
N TYR A 213 -8.84 -5.27 5.65
CA TYR A 213 -10.24 -4.88 5.66
C TYR A 213 -10.64 -4.19 4.35
N ASN A 214 -9.69 -3.49 3.72
CA ASN A 214 -9.92 -2.72 2.51
C ASN A 214 -8.83 -2.96 1.46
N THR A 215 -9.26 -3.26 0.24
CA THR A 215 -8.38 -3.38 -0.93
C THR A 215 -8.56 -2.22 -1.91
N LYS A 216 -9.52 -1.32 -1.67
CA LYS A 216 -9.77 -0.18 -2.56
C LYS A 216 -8.73 0.91 -2.36
N SER A 217 -8.31 1.53 -3.47
CA SER A 217 -7.58 2.79 -3.46
C SER A 217 -8.51 3.90 -2.97
N CYS A 218 -8.04 4.73 -2.05
CA CYS A 218 -8.87 5.68 -1.32
C CYS A 218 -8.20 7.05 -1.18
N LEU A 219 -9.02 8.04 -0.89
CA LEU A 219 -8.64 9.29 -0.25
C LEU A 219 -8.87 9.16 1.26
N PHE A 220 -8.00 9.76 2.05
CA PHE A 220 -8.19 10.01 3.46
C PHE A 220 -8.26 11.52 3.65
N ILE A 221 -9.48 12.03 3.76
CA ILE A 221 -9.76 13.46 3.89
C ILE A 221 -9.52 13.88 5.33
N ASN A 222 -8.57 14.79 5.52
CA ASN A 222 -8.22 15.34 6.82
C ASN A 222 -9.25 16.38 7.23
N ASN A 223 -9.67 16.33 8.48
CA ASN A 223 -10.65 17.24 9.05
C ASN A 223 -10.11 17.74 10.39
N GLY A 224 -8.96 18.43 10.35
CA GLY A 224 -8.27 18.90 11.55
C GLY A 224 -7.68 17.76 12.40
N GLY A 225 -7.10 16.74 11.75
CA GLY A 225 -6.40 15.60 12.37
C GLY A 225 -7.23 14.32 12.45
N SER A 226 -8.53 14.38 12.14
CA SER A 226 -9.38 13.20 11.94
C SER A 226 -9.50 12.90 10.46
N PHE A 227 -9.38 11.64 10.07
CA PHE A 227 -9.38 11.25 8.65
C PHE A 227 -10.64 10.48 8.26
N GLU A 228 -11.32 10.92 7.20
CA GLU A 228 -12.41 10.20 6.56
C GLU A 228 -11.88 9.39 5.37
N CYS A 229 -12.10 8.07 5.36
CA CYS A 229 -11.72 7.21 4.24
C CYS A 229 -12.82 7.19 3.15
N LYS A 230 -12.49 7.69 1.96
CA LYS A 230 -13.39 7.75 0.80
C LYS A 230 -12.78 6.99 -0.39
N PRO A 231 -13.46 5.98 -0.95
CA PRO A 231 -12.93 5.24 -2.09
C PRO A 231 -12.85 6.11 -3.35
N LEU A 232 -11.77 5.95 -4.11
CA LEU A 232 -11.65 6.52 -5.46
C LEU A 232 -12.63 5.85 -6.45
N PRO A 233 -12.94 6.49 -7.60
CA PRO A 233 -13.83 5.93 -8.62
C PRO A 233 -13.46 4.53 -9.12
N PRO A 234 -14.39 3.79 -9.76
CA PRO A 234 -14.18 2.41 -10.19
C PRO A 234 -12.90 2.16 -11.01
N GLU A 235 -12.51 3.10 -11.88
CA GLU A 235 -11.32 2.97 -12.72
C GLU A 235 -10.01 3.01 -11.93
N ALA A 236 -10.01 3.57 -10.72
CA ALA A 236 -8.89 3.49 -9.78
C ALA A 236 -8.80 2.14 -9.06
N GLN A 237 -9.80 1.26 -9.26
CA GLN A 237 -9.92 -0.04 -8.61
C GLN A 237 -9.65 -1.22 -9.57
N PHE A 238 -9.40 -0.93 -10.86
CA PHE A 238 -9.17 -1.95 -11.88
C PHE A 238 -7.86 -2.70 -11.69
N SER A 239 -6.89 -2.10 -11.03
CA SER A 239 -5.57 -2.68 -10.81
C SER A 239 -4.89 -2.06 -9.59
N ILE A 240 -3.71 -2.57 -9.24
CA ILE A 240 -2.85 -1.94 -8.23
C ILE A 240 -2.47 -0.54 -8.70
N VAL A 241 -2.56 0.45 -7.81
CA VAL A 241 -2.04 1.80 -8.06
C VAL A 241 -0.66 1.94 -7.41
N ASN A 242 0.38 1.95 -8.25
CA ASN A 242 1.78 2.12 -7.81
C ASN A 242 2.30 3.54 -8.03
N SER A 243 1.57 4.40 -8.74
CA SER A 243 1.99 5.77 -8.96
C SER A 243 0.81 6.72 -9.12
N MET A 244 1.01 7.94 -8.63
CA MET A 244 0.05 9.03 -8.64
C MET A 244 0.79 10.32 -8.97
N LEU A 245 0.20 11.14 -9.83
CA LEU A 245 0.59 12.54 -10.03
C LEU A 245 -0.64 13.42 -9.78
N PHE A 246 -0.42 14.58 -9.17
CA PHE A 246 -1.50 15.52 -8.80
C PHE A 246 -1.25 16.88 -9.44
N ARG A 247 -2.06 17.23 -10.43
CA ARG A 247 -1.86 18.41 -11.28
C ARG A 247 -3.15 18.77 -12.01
N ASP A 248 -3.32 20.06 -12.30
CA ASP A 248 -4.31 20.54 -13.25
C ASP A 248 -3.94 20.10 -14.68
N TYR A 249 -4.62 19.07 -15.20
CA TYR A 249 -4.39 18.52 -16.54
C TYR A 249 -5.40 19.06 -17.56
N ASN A 250 -6.55 19.56 -17.13
CA ASN A 250 -7.62 20.08 -17.97
C ASN A 250 -7.68 21.63 -18.03
N GLY A 251 -6.81 22.32 -17.31
CA GLY A 251 -6.67 23.78 -17.28
C GLY A 251 -7.81 24.54 -16.62
N ASP A 252 -8.64 23.87 -15.81
CA ASP A 252 -9.78 24.50 -15.15
C ASP A 252 -9.42 25.18 -13.81
N GLY A 253 -8.14 25.12 -13.42
CA GLY A 253 -7.62 25.67 -12.18
C GLY A 253 -7.66 24.71 -11.00
N LYS A 254 -8.32 23.56 -11.14
CA LYS A 254 -8.43 22.50 -10.14
C LYS A 254 -7.41 21.41 -10.38
N LYS A 255 -7.06 20.67 -9.34
CA LYS A 255 -6.03 19.62 -9.46
C LYS A 255 -6.67 18.26 -9.72
N ASP A 256 -6.10 17.53 -10.66
CA ASP A 256 -6.55 16.21 -11.10
C ASP A 256 -5.53 15.14 -10.66
N LEU A 257 -6.00 13.89 -10.55
CA LEU A 257 -5.15 12.73 -10.28
C LEU A 257 -4.90 11.92 -11.55
N LEU A 258 -3.63 11.71 -11.88
CA LEU A 258 -3.21 10.73 -12.87
C LEU A 258 -2.66 9.49 -12.16
N LEU A 259 -3.31 8.35 -12.37
CA LEU A 259 -2.99 7.08 -11.73
C LEU A 259 -2.36 6.11 -12.73
N ALA A 260 -1.39 5.33 -12.28
CA ALA A 260 -0.85 4.19 -13.01
C ALA A 260 -0.38 3.08 -12.05
N GLY A 261 -0.20 1.87 -12.57
CA GLY A 261 0.29 0.76 -11.76
C GLY A 261 0.25 -0.55 -12.52
N ASN A 262 -0.49 -1.54 -12.02
CA ASN A 262 -0.38 -2.98 -12.29
C ASN A 262 0.63 -3.72 -11.42
N PHE A 263 0.47 -5.03 -11.37
CA PHE A 263 1.42 -5.94 -10.74
C PHE A 263 1.34 -7.31 -11.40
N PHE A 264 2.40 -7.67 -12.11
CA PHE A 264 2.49 -8.94 -12.85
C PHE A 264 3.00 -10.12 -12.02
N PRO A 265 3.85 -9.94 -10.99
CA PRO A 265 4.39 -11.05 -10.19
C PRO A 265 3.39 -11.74 -9.24
N PHE A 266 2.12 -11.90 -9.63
CA PHE A 266 1.17 -12.73 -8.89
C PHE A 266 1.37 -14.23 -9.19
N ARG A 267 0.83 -15.08 -8.31
CA ARG A 267 0.79 -16.53 -8.55
C ARG A 267 -0.01 -16.83 -9.81
N VAL A 268 0.39 -17.85 -10.55
CA VAL A 268 -0.25 -18.24 -11.82
C VAL A 268 -1.78 -18.39 -11.67
N GLN A 269 -2.24 -18.98 -10.56
CA GLN A 269 -3.66 -19.17 -10.27
C GLN A 269 -4.44 -17.86 -10.04
N GLN A 270 -3.79 -16.82 -9.53
CA GLN A 270 -4.42 -15.50 -9.33
C GLN A 270 -4.47 -14.69 -10.63
N GLY A 271 -3.58 -14.99 -11.57
CA GLY A 271 -3.41 -14.18 -12.78
C GLY A 271 -2.71 -12.86 -12.48
N ARG A 272 -2.32 -12.15 -13.55
CA ARG A 272 -1.70 -10.84 -13.44
C ARG A 272 -2.76 -9.79 -13.09
N CYS A 273 -2.36 -8.79 -12.33
CA CYS A 273 -3.14 -7.57 -12.17
C CYS A 273 -2.69 -6.60 -13.26
N ASP A 274 -3.32 -6.68 -14.44
CA ASP A 274 -2.87 -6.03 -15.68
C ASP A 274 -3.96 -5.21 -16.39
N ALA A 275 -5.10 -4.99 -15.73
CA ALA A 275 -6.21 -4.22 -16.30
C ALA A 275 -5.98 -2.69 -16.29
N GLY A 276 -4.94 -2.21 -15.60
CA GLY A 276 -4.58 -0.80 -15.55
C GLY A 276 -3.90 -0.34 -16.84
N ILE A 277 -4.41 0.74 -17.43
CA ILE A 277 -3.84 1.37 -18.64
C ILE A 277 -3.60 2.87 -18.45
N GLY A 278 -3.52 3.32 -17.20
CA GLY A 278 -3.55 4.72 -16.80
C GLY A 278 -4.97 5.26 -16.68
N SER A 279 -5.22 6.04 -15.63
CA SER A 279 -6.53 6.67 -15.37
C SER A 279 -6.31 8.14 -15.02
N LEU A 280 -6.97 9.05 -15.73
CA LEU A 280 -7.05 10.47 -15.35
C LEU A 280 -8.38 10.72 -14.65
N LEU A 281 -8.32 11.26 -13.44
CA LEU A 281 -9.48 11.60 -12.64
C LEU A 281 -9.50 13.11 -12.39
N LEU A 282 -10.54 13.79 -12.87
CA LEU A 282 -10.69 15.23 -12.67
C LEU A 282 -11.15 15.53 -11.25
N GLY A 283 -10.47 16.44 -10.57
CA GLY A 283 -10.83 16.90 -9.24
C GLY A 283 -11.87 18.01 -9.27
N ASP A 284 -12.63 18.16 -8.19
CA ASP A 284 -13.58 19.27 -8.04
C ASP A 284 -13.17 20.32 -6.99
N ASP A 285 -11.98 20.16 -6.37
CA ASP A 285 -11.49 20.86 -5.18
C ASP A 285 -12.49 20.77 -4.00
N ARG A 286 -13.11 19.60 -3.83
CA ARG A 286 -13.98 19.23 -2.69
C ARG A 286 -13.83 17.74 -2.34
N GLY A 287 -12.69 17.15 -2.68
CA GLY A 287 -12.40 15.74 -2.45
C GLY A 287 -13.24 14.78 -3.30
N ASN A 288 -13.84 15.24 -4.42
CA ASN A 288 -14.46 14.34 -5.41
C ASN A 288 -13.62 14.28 -6.67
N PHE A 289 -13.50 13.06 -7.20
CA PHE A 289 -12.78 12.80 -8.44
C PHE A 289 -13.68 12.05 -9.42
N SER A 290 -13.64 12.44 -10.69
CA SER A 290 -14.41 11.83 -11.76
C SER A 290 -13.51 11.37 -12.90
N THR A 291 -13.66 10.12 -13.32
CA THR A 291 -12.83 9.55 -14.40
C THR A 291 -13.14 10.20 -15.75
N VAL A 292 -12.10 10.53 -16.51
CA VAL A 292 -12.23 10.91 -17.93
C VAL A 292 -12.08 9.67 -18.82
N ALA A 293 -12.97 9.54 -19.81
CA ALA A 293 -12.90 8.44 -20.75
C ALA A 293 -11.58 8.46 -21.54
N ARG A 294 -10.98 7.28 -21.75
CA ARG A 294 -9.73 7.14 -22.50
C ARG A 294 -9.79 7.72 -23.91
N MET A 295 -10.94 7.63 -24.57
CA MET A 295 -11.14 8.17 -25.92
C MET A 295 -10.97 9.70 -25.98
N GLU A 296 -11.20 10.39 -24.85
CA GLU A 296 -11.04 11.83 -24.73
C GLU A 296 -9.59 12.19 -24.37
N THR A 297 -8.99 11.48 -23.42
CA THR A 297 -7.62 11.77 -22.95
C THR A 297 -6.54 11.32 -23.92
N GLY A 298 -6.78 10.22 -24.67
CA GLY A 298 -5.76 9.51 -25.43
C GLY A 298 -4.70 8.82 -24.56
N LEU A 299 -4.91 8.76 -23.24
CA LEU A 299 -3.96 8.18 -22.28
C LEU A 299 -3.79 6.68 -22.54
N TYR A 300 -2.54 6.22 -22.53
CA TYR A 300 -2.22 4.80 -22.61
C TYR A 300 -0.91 4.50 -21.91
N VAL A 301 -1.04 3.96 -20.70
CA VAL A 301 0.06 3.60 -19.80
C VAL A 301 -0.13 2.15 -19.34
N PRO A 302 -0.03 1.15 -20.24
CA PRO A 302 -0.12 -0.26 -19.88
C PRO A 302 1.17 -0.74 -19.21
N GLY A 303 1.19 -2.01 -18.81
CA GLY A 303 2.41 -2.66 -18.32
C GLY A 303 2.55 -2.54 -16.80
N ASP A 304 3.56 -3.19 -16.25
CA ASP A 304 3.84 -3.22 -14.81
C ASP A 304 4.53 -1.92 -14.36
N VAL A 305 3.76 -0.83 -14.24
CA VAL A 305 4.26 0.51 -13.91
C VAL A 305 4.71 0.56 -12.46
N ARG A 306 5.90 1.13 -12.22
CA ARG A 306 6.52 1.24 -10.90
C ARG A 306 6.61 2.67 -10.39
N ASP A 307 6.72 3.63 -11.28
CA ASP A 307 6.58 5.03 -10.91
C ASP A 307 6.31 5.93 -12.13
N MET A 308 5.83 7.14 -11.86
CA MET A 308 5.68 8.24 -12.80
C MET A 308 6.31 9.48 -12.19
N VAL A 309 7.10 10.19 -12.99
CA VAL A 309 7.64 11.49 -12.60
C VAL A 309 7.35 12.51 -13.69
N GLU A 310 6.99 13.72 -13.28
CA GLU A 310 6.85 14.83 -14.22
C GLU A 310 8.17 15.59 -14.35
N LEU A 311 8.58 15.86 -15.59
CA LEU A 311 9.75 16.64 -15.94
C LEU A 311 9.35 17.85 -16.77
N LYS A 312 9.96 18.99 -16.47
CA LYS A 312 9.84 20.19 -17.29
C LYS A 312 10.70 20.03 -18.55
N GLY A 313 10.06 19.79 -19.68
CA GLY A 313 10.73 19.79 -20.98
C GLY A 313 10.89 21.20 -21.57
N ILE A 314 11.70 21.32 -22.62
CA ILE A 314 11.95 22.60 -23.30
C ILE A 314 10.69 23.16 -23.96
N LYS A 315 9.88 22.29 -24.60
CA LYS A 315 8.68 22.68 -25.35
C LYS A 315 7.37 22.37 -24.63
N ARG A 316 7.37 21.36 -23.77
CA ARG A 316 6.18 20.89 -23.03
C ARG A 316 6.65 20.07 -21.84
N ASN A 317 5.77 19.92 -20.86
CA ASN A 317 6.01 19.01 -19.76
C ASN A 317 5.89 17.56 -20.24
N LEU A 318 6.68 16.71 -19.59
CA LEU A 318 6.82 15.31 -19.90
C LEU A 318 6.49 14.50 -18.67
N ILE A 319 5.83 13.37 -18.84
CA ILE A 319 5.69 12.35 -17.81
C ILE A 319 6.56 11.18 -18.23
N VAL A 320 7.52 10.83 -17.38
CA VAL A 320 8.36 9.64 -17.55
C VAL A 320 7.78 8.54 -16.68
N VAL A 321 7.46 7.41 -17.30
CA VAL A 321 6.86 6.25 -16.66
C VAL A 321 7.90 5.14 -16.62
N SER A 322 8.24 4.68 -15.42
CA SER A 322 9.10 3.51 -15.23
C SER A 322 8.25 2.23 -15.15
N ARG A 323 8.79 1.14 -15.69
CA ARG A 323 8.10 -0.16 -15.73
C ARG A 323 9.07 -1.25 -15.32
N ASN A 324 8.55 -2.23 -14.60
CA ASN A 324 9.31 -3.41 -14.21
C ASN A 324 9.64 -4.25 -15.45
N ASN A 325 10.93 -4.51 -15.67
CA ASN A 325 11.46 -5.33 -16.77
C ASN A 325 10.96 -4.90 -18.18
N ASP A 326 10.74 -3.61 -18.40
CA ASP A 326 10.34 -3.02 -19.68
C ASP A 326 10.99 -1.65 -19.88
N LYS A 327 10.91 -1.09 -21.09
CA LYS A 327 11.43 0.25 -21.40
C LYS A 327 10.58 1.31 -20.70
N ALA A 328 11.24 2.38 -20.26
CA ALA A 328 10.53 3.58 -19.82
C ALA A 328 9.70 4.18 -20.97
N GLN A 329 8.50 4.65 -20.64
CA GLN A 329 7.63 5.38 -21.58
C GLN A 329 7.71 6.87 -21.26
N VAL A 330 7.73 7.72 -22.30
CA VAL A 330 7.65 9.18 -22.14
C VAL A 330 6.38 9.68 -22.80
N ILE A 331 5.58 10.42 -22.04
CA ILE A 331 4.32 11.01 -22.49
C ILE A 331 4.49 12.52 -22.47
N GLY A 332 4.23 13.18 -23.60
CA GLY A 332 4.22 14.64 -23.66
C GLY A 332 2.83 15.17 -23.38
N LEU A 333 2.69 16.07 -22.40
CA LEU A 333 1.43 16.76 -22.19
C LEU A 333 1.17 17.71 -23.37
N ARG A 334 -0.07 17.71 -23.89
CA ARG A 334 -0.47 18.70 -24.89
C ARG A 334 -0.49 20.06 -24.19
N GLN A 335 0.12 21.07 -24.82
CA GLN A 335 -0.14 22.45 -24.42
C GLN A 335 -1.60 22.75 -24.77
N GLN A 336 -2.32 23.33 -23.83
CA GLN A 336 -3.62 23.93 -24.11
C GLN A 336 -3.44 25.21 -24.92
#